data_AF-A0A4P7VFS4-F1
#
_entry.id   AF-A0A4P7VFS4-F1
#
_cell.length_a   1.000
_cell.length_b   1.000
_cell.length_c   1.000
_cell.angle_alpha   90.00
_cell.angle_beta   90.00
_cell.angle_gamma   90.00
#
_symmetry.space_group_name_H-M   'P 1'
#
loop_
_entity.id
_entity.type
_entity.pdbx_description
1 polymer ?
#
loop_
_entity_poly.entity_id
_entity_poly.type
_entity_poly.pdbx_seq_one_letter_code
_entity_poly.pdbx_strand_id
1 'polypeptide(L)' 'MKKRIATVYLRLIKYAMFMGILGGIATFIGPPRHGLIKAGIGIVIGAMLLGNRLPAALKELYEITEEFTDDMFR' A
#
# COMPACT_ATOMS: atom_id res chain seq x y z
N MET A 1 -7.76 7.75 18.63
CA MET A 1 -7.44 8.35 17.32
C MET A 1 -5.94 8.30 16.97
N LYS A 2 -5.06 9.13 17.55
CA LYS A 2 -3.63 9.24 17.12
C LYS A 2 -2.86 7.91 17.07
N LYS A 3 -3.01 7.05 18.08
CA LYS A 3 -2.36 5.71 18.11
C LYS A 3 -2.90 4.76 17.03
N ARG A 4 -4.20 4.85 16.72
CA ARG A 4 -4.89 4.01 15.70
C ARG A 4 -4.41 4.40 14.29
N ILE A 5 -4.38 5.71 13.99
CA ILE A 5 -3.80 6.25 12.74
C ILE A 5 -2.36 5.79 12.55
N ALA A 6 -1.50 6.00 13.55
CA ALA A 6 -0.09 5.62 13.47
C ALA A 6 0.09 4.12 13.17
N THR A 7 -0.75 3.26 13.77
CA THR A 7 -0.71 1.81 13.55
C THR A 7 -1.13 1.43 12.13
N VAL A 8 -2.15 2.09 11.57
CA VAL A 8 -2.59 1.88 10.18
C VAL A 8 -1.51 2.36 9.20
N TYR A 9 -0.95 3.55 9.42
CA TYR A 9 0.14 4.08 8.60
C TYR A 9 1.37 3.17 8.59
N LEU A 10 1.78 2.64 9.74
CA LEU A 10 2.90 1.70 9.81
C LEU A 10 2.64 0.42 9.02
N ARG A 11 1.40 -0.11 9.03
CA ARG A 11 1.03 -1.25 8.19
C ARG A 11 1.11 -0.91 6.70
N LEU A 12 0.57 0.24 6.30
CA LEU A 12 0.60 0.70 4.90
C LEU A 12 2.03 0.95 4.41
N ILE A 13 2.91 1.52 5.24
CA ILE A 13 4.34 1.69 4.91
C ILE A 13 5.01 0.34 4.68
N LYS A 14 4.75 -0.67 5.53
CA LYS A 14 5.27 -2.03 5.34
C LYS A 14 4.78 -2.65 4.03
N TYR A 15 3.52 -2.44 3.69
CA TYR A 15 2.93 -2.92 2.44
C TYR A 15 3.56 -2.22 1.22
N ALA A 16 3.75 -0.91 1.29
CA ALA A 16 4.40 -0.13 0.24
C ALA A 16 5.86 -0.58 0.01
N MET A 17 6.62 -0.80 1.09
CA MET A 17 7.98 -1.34 0.98
C MET A 17 8.00 -2.73 0.35
N PHE A 18 7.09 -3.62 0.77
CA PHE A 18 6.98 -4.96 0.19
C PHE A 18 6.68 -4.92 -1.32
N MET A 19 5.70 -4.10 -1.74
CA MET A 19 5.38 -3.90 -3.16
C MET A 19 6.55 -3.28 -3.93
N GLY A 20 7.27 -2.32 -3.32
CA GLY A 20 8.45 -1.68 -3.92
C GLY A 20 9.62 -2.65 -4.12
N ILE A 21 9.89 -3.53 -3.15
CA ILE A 21 10.91 -4.58 -3.26
C ILE A 21 10.58 -5.52 -4.42
N LEU A 22 9.32 -5.95 -4.54
CA LEU A 22 8.89 -6.80 -5.65
C LEU A 22 8.97 -6.09 -7.00
N GLY A 23 8.63 -4.81 -7.07
CA GLY A 23 8.84 -3.97 -8.26
C GLY A 23 10.32 -3.87 -8.64
N GLY A 24 11.21 -3.68 -7.66
CA GLY A 24 12.65 -3.67 -7.84
C GLY A 24 13.15 -5.00 -8.44
N ILE A 25 12.81 -6.13 -7.80
CA ILE A 25 13.19 -7.47 -8.27
C ILE A 25 12.67 -7.72 -9.70
N ALA A 26 11.41 -7.39 -9.97
CA ALA A 26 10.82 -7.54 -11.30
C ALA A 26 11.55 -6.71 -12.37
N THR A 27 12.11 -5.56 -12.00
CA THR A 27 12.90 -4.71 -12.92
C THR A 27 14.18 -5.40 -13.40
N PHE A 28 14.83 -6.16 -12.53
CA PHE A 28 16.05 -6.90 -12.88
C PHE A 28 15.78 -8.21 -13.63
N ILE A 29 14.74 -8.96 -13.25
CA ILE A 29 14.49 -10.32 -13.75
C ILE A 29 13.43 -10.36 -14.87
N GLY A 30 12.61 -9.31 -14.99
CA GLY A 30 11.49 -9.26 -15.94
C GLY A 30 11.91 -9.22 -17.41
N PRO A 31 10.99 -9.56 -18.33
CA PRO A 31 11.24 -9.65 -19.78
C PRO A 31 11.78 -8.33 -20.34
N PRO A 32 12.45 -8.31 -21.52
CA PRO A 32 13.14 -7.13 -22.04
C PRO A 32 12.14 -6.04 -22.47
N ARG A 33 11.67 -5.27 -21.49
CA ARG A 33 10.77 -4.13 -21.59
C ARG A 33 11.32 -2.99 -20.75
N HIS A 34 10.76 -1.78 -20.92
CA HIS A 34 11.09 -0.62 -20.09
C HIS A 34 11.03 -0.94 -18.59
N GLY A 35 12.02 -0.48 -17.82
CA GLY A 35 12.13 -0.75 -16.38
C GLY A 35 10.88 -0.35 -15.58
N LEU A 36 10.20 0.72 -15.96
CA LEU A 36 8.91 1.15 -15.39
C LEU A 36 7.81 0.09 -15.53
N ILE A 37 7.69 -0.54 -16.70
CA ILE A 37 6.69 -1.58 -16.94
C ILE A 37 6.97 -2.79 -16.05
N LYS A 38 8.25 -3.16 -15.92
CA LYS A 38 8.67 -4.26 -15.05
C LYS A 38 8.41 -3.96 -13.57
N ALA A 39 8.73 -2.76 -13.11
CA ALA A 39 8.44 -2.31 -11.75
C ALA A 39 6.93 -2.35 -11.46
N GLY A 40 6.11 -1.89 -12.42
CA GLY A 40 4.66 -1.97 -12.33
C GLY A 40 4.16 -3.41 -12.15
N ILE A 41 4.69 -4.37 -12.92
CA ILE A 41 4.33 -5.78 -12.78
C ILE A 41 4.63 -6.30 -11.37
N GLY A 42 5.83 -6.03 -10.85
CA GLY A 42 6.21 -6.47 -9.50
C GLY A 42 5.36 -5.83 -8.40
N ILE A 43 4.98 -4.55 -8.55
CA ILE A 43 4.08 -3.85 -7.63
C ILE A 43 2.69 -4.51 -7.64
N VAL A 44 2.14 -4.82 -8.83
CA VAL A 44 0.83 -5.49 -8.96
C VAL A 44 0.85 -6.88 -8.32
N ILE A 45 1.91 -7.66 -8.55
CA ILE A 45 2.10 -8.97 -7.89
C ILE A 45 2.15 -8.79 -6.37
N GLY A 46 2.89 -7.79 -5.87
CA GLY A 46 2.95 -7.50 -4.44
C GLY A 46 1.60 -7.11 -3.85
N ALA A 47 0.80 -6.33 -4.57
CA ALA A 47 -0.56 -5.98 -4.17
C ALA A 47 -1.47 -7.22 -4.13
N MET A 48 -1.37 -8.10 -5.13
CA MET A 48 -2.12 -9.36 -5.17
C MET A 48 -1.74 -10.29 -4.00
N LEU A 49 -0.46 -10.39 -3.66
CA LEU A 49 0.02 -11.19 -2.52
C LEU A 49 -0.45 -10.65 -1.17
N LEU A 50 -0.58 -9.33 -1.04
CA LEU A 50 -1.19 -8.71 0.13
C LEU A 50 -2.69 -9.03 0.24
N GLY A 51 -3.34 -9.30 -0.90
CA GLY A 51 -4.73 -9.75 -0.99
C GLY A 51 -5.66 -8.80 -0.23
N ASN A 52 -6.52 -9.36 0.63
CA ASN A 52 -7.49 -8.59 1.40
C ASN A 52 -6.86 -7.66 2.47
N ARG A 53 -5.57 -7.82 2.81
CA ARG A 53 -4.94 -7.02 3.88
C ARG A 53 -4.71 -5.56 3.47
N LEU A 54 -4.40 -5.32 2.19
CA LEU A 54 -4.20 -3.99 1.64
C LEU A 54 -5.50 -3.17 1.61
N PRO A 55 -6.60 -3.63 0.97
CA PRO A 55 -7.87 -2.90 0.98
C PRO A 55 -8.47 -2.78 2.38
N ALA A 56 -8.29 -3.77 3.27
CA ALA A 56 -8.74 -3.65 4.66
C ALA A 56 -8.01 -2.52 5.41
N ALA A 57 -6.69 -2.41 5.27
CA ALA A 57 -5.93 -1.32 5.89
C ALA A 57 -6.26 0.05 5.30
N LEU A 58 -6.55 0.12 4.00
CA LEU A 58 -7.01 1.35 3.35
C LEU A 58 -8.42 1.76 3.81
N LYS A 59 -9.34 0.79 3.94
CA LYS A 59 -10.67 1.05 4.50
C LYS A 59 -10.60 1.54 5.94
N GLU A 60 -9.75 0.91 6.76
CA GLU A 60 -9.54 1.34 8.14
C GLU A 60 -8.94 2.76 8.20
N LEU A 61 -8.05 3.13 7.27
CA LEU A 61 -7.54 4.50 7.16
C LEU A 61 -8.65 5.49 6.77
N TYR A 62 -9.50 5.11 5.82
CA TYR A 62 -10.62 5.92 5.35
C TYR A 62 -11.60 6.21 6.50
N GLU A 63 -12.05 5.17 7.22
CA GLU A 63 -12.96 5.31 8.36
C GLU A 63 -12.41 6.25 9.44
N ILE A 64 -11.10 6.18 9.73
CA ILE A 64 -10.49 7.10 10.71
C ILE A 64 -10.42 8.54 10.18
N THR A 65 -10.23 8.70 8.87
CA THR A 65 -10.16 10.03 8.25
C THR A 65 -11.55 10.66 8.18
N GLU A 66 -12.58 9.86 7.92
CA GLU A 66 -13.99 10.25 7.99
C GLU A 66 -14.37 10.68 9.41
N GLU A 67 -14.07 9.85 10.43
CA GLU A 67 -14.28 10.19 11.86
C GLU A 67 -13.60 11.52 12.24
N PHE A 68 -12.36 11.73 11.79
CA PHE A 68 -11.63 12.98 12.04
C PHE A 68 -12.23 14.18 11.31
N THR A 69 -12.75 13.98 10.10
CA THR A 69 -13.39 15.04 9.31
C THR A 69 -14.70 15.46 9.95
N ASP A 70 -15.53 14.49 10.35
CA ASP A 70 -16.79 14.75 11.06
C ASP A 70 -16.56 15.49 12.38
N ASP A 71 -15.54 15.08 13.16
CA ASP A 71 -15.17 15.78 14.40
C ASP A 71 -14.67 17.22 14.15
N MET A 72 -14.06 17.50 13.00
CA MET A 72 -13.56 18.84 12.66
C MET A 72 -14.66 19.81 12.21
N PHE A 73 -15.71 19.30 11.57
CA PHE A 73 -16.79 20.13 10.98
C PHE A 73 -18.07 20.15 11.83
N ARG A 74 -18.02 19.58 13.04
CA ARG A 74 -19.08 19.63 14.05
C ARG A 74 -18.85 20.78 15.04
#